data_AF-A0A2V8CWY6-F1
#
_entry.id   AF-A0A2V8CWY6-F1
#
_cell.length_a   1.000
_cell.length_b   1.000
_cell.length_c   1.000
_cell.angle_alpha   90.00
_cell.angle_beta   90.00
_cell.angle_gamma   90.00
#
_symmetry.space_group_name_H-M   'P 1'
#
loop_
_entity.id
_entity.type
_entity.pdbx_description
1 polymer ?
#
loop_
_entity_poly.entity_id
_entity_poly.type
_entity_poly.pdbx_seq_one_letter_code
_entity_poly.pdbx_strand_id
1 'polypeptide(L)'
;MHFMNPVPLIGLVELIRGQATSDEAMRTAHDICARLGKTPIEAADYPGFIANRILMPMINEAIFAVMEGVGTAEAIDTVMKLGMNHPMGP
;
A
#
# COMPACT_ATOMS: atom_id res chain seq x y z
N MET A 1 13.65 -1.40 -0.53
CA MET A 1 12.77 -1.88 -1.62
C MET A 1 11.70 -2.74 -0.99
N HIS A 2 10.48 -2.23 -0.92
CA HIS A 2 9.33 -2.93 -0.34
C HIS A 2 8.47 -3.49 -1.47
N PHE A 3 8.49 -4.81 -1.62
CA PHE A 3 7.70 -5.53 -2.62
C PHE A 3 6.34 -5.92 -2.06
N MET A 4 5.34 -5.97 -2.94
CA MET A 4 4.00 -6.41 -2.59
C MET A 4 3.80 -7.90 -2.88
N ASN A 5 3.02 -8.60 -2.06
CA ASN A 5 2.74 -10.02 -2.21
C ASN A 5 1.51 -10.27 -3.11
N PRO A 6 1.51 -11.26 -4.04
CA PRO A 6 2.64 -12.08 -4.47
C PRO A 6 3.63 -11.34 -5.36
N VAL A 7 4.92 -11.40 -5.02
CA VAL A 7 5.98 -10.64 -5.69
C VAL A 7 6.02 -10.83 -7.22
N PRO A 8 5.82 -12.02 -7.80
CA PRO A 8 5.82 -12.17 -9.26
C PRO A 8 4.65 -11.46 -9.95
N LEU A 9 3.49 -11.35 -9.31
CA LEU A 9 2.24 -10.87 -9.90
C LEU A 9 2.04 -9.36 -9.71
N ILE A 10 2.45 -8.81 -8.57
CA ILE A 10 2.22 -7.39 -8.29
C ILE A 10 3.32 -6.56 -8.95
N GLY A 11 2.91 -5.62 -9.80
CA GLY A 11 3.81 -4.78 -10.60
C GLY A 11 4.43 -3.61 -9.83
N LEU A 12 4.23 -3.48 -8.52
CA LEU A 12 4.61 -2.31 -7.73
C LEU A 12 5.74 -2.63 -6.74
N VAL A 13 6.66 -1.68 -6.55
CA VAL A 13 7.67 -1.69 -5.48
C VAL A 13 7.78 -0.28 -4.90
N GLU A 14 7.76 -0.14 -3.58
CA GLU A 14 8.10 1.12 -2.92
C GLU A 14 9.62 1.19 -2.67
N LEU A 15 10.29 2.21 -3.22
CA LEU A 15 11.69 2.53 -2.97
C LEU A 15 11.79 3.53 -1.82
N ILE A 16 12.29 3.08 -0.68
CA ILE A 16 12.30 3.88 0.54
C ILE A 16 13.59 4.67 0.62
N ARG A 17 13.49 6.00 0.60
CA ARG A 17 14.62 6.91 0.81
C ARG A 17 14.76 7.22 2.30
N GLY A 18 15.82 6.68 2.90
CA GLY A 18 16.26 7.05 4.23
C GLY A 18 17.15 8.31 4.22
N GLN A 19 17.43 8.85 5.39
CA GLN A 19 18.18 10.11 5.56
C GLN A 19 19.58 10.09 4.92
N ALA A 20 20.25 8.93 4.92
CA ALA A 20 21.58 8.75 4.35
C ALA A 20 21.58 8.12 2.95
N THR A 21 20.41 7.87 2.36
CA THR A 21 20.30 7.23 1.04
C THR A 21 20.68 8.21 -0.07
N SER A 22 21.74 7.89 -0.82
CA SER A 22 22.21 8.71 -1.94
C SER A 22 21.30 8.60 -3.16
N ASP A 23 21.35 9.62 -4.02
CA ASP A 23 20.67 9.60 -5.32
C ASP A 23 21.20 8.50 -6.25
N GLU A 24 22.48 8.13 -6.12
CA GLU A 24 23.05 7.01 -6.86
C GLU A 24 22.45 5.67 -6.43
N ALA A 25 22.31 5.44 -5.13
CA ALA A 25 21.66 4.23 -4.61
C ALA A 25 20.19 4.16 -5.05
N MET A 26 19.47 5.29 -5.03
CA MET A 26 18.08 5.34 -5.48
C MET A 26 17.92 5.08 -6.98
N ARG A 27 18.77 5.68 -7.82
CA ARG A 27 18.81 5.39 -9.27
C ARG A 27 19.12 3.92 -9.54
N THR A 28 20.11 3.37 -8.85
CA THR A 28 20.46 1.95 -8.99
C THR A 28 19.28 1.04 -8.61
N ALA A 29 18.60 1.31 -7.50
CA ALA A 29 17.44 0.53 -7.07
C ALA A 29 16.26 0.66 -8.05
N HIS A 30 16.04 1.85 -8.60
CA HIS A 30 15.05 2.12 -9.64
C HIS A 30 15.32 1.27 -10.90
N ASP A 31 16.54 1.30 -11.41
CA ASP A 31 16.93 0.56 -12.61
C ASP A 31 16.81 -0.97 -12.41
N ILE A 32 17.17 -1.46 -11.22
CA ILE A 32 16.97 -2.88 -10.86
C ILE A 32 15.47 -3.23 -10.89
N CYS A 33 14.61 -2.42 -10.29
CA CYS A 33 13.16 -2.68 -10.28
C CYS A 33 12.57 -2.64 -11.70
N ALA A 34 12.96 -1.66 -12.52
CA ALA A 34 12.52 -1.57 -13.90
C ALA A 34 12.93 -2.81 -14.72
N ARG A 35 14.16 -3.31 -14.53
CA ARG A 35 14.63 -4.56 -15.17
C ARG A 35 13.87 -5.80 -14.72
N LEU A 36 13.29 -5.79 -13.51
CA LEU A 36 12.42 -6.84 -12.99
C LEU A 36 10.96 -6.71 -13.48
N GLY A 37 10.66 -5.76 -14.37
CA GLY A 37 9.30 -5.48 -14.83
C GLY A 37 8.41 -4.87 -13.75
N LYS A 38 9.01 -4.20 -12.76
CA LYS A 38 8.30 -3.52 -11.68
C LYS A 38 8.26 -2.02 -11.91
N THR A 39 7.24 -1.39 -11.35
CA THR A 39 7.07 0.06 -11.25
C THR A 39 7.59 0.51 -9.89
N PRO A 40 8.81 1.04 -9.79
CA PRO A 40 9.31 1.64 -8.56
C PRO A 40 8.62 2.97 -8.27
N ILE A 41 8.20 3.18 -7.02
CA ILE A 41 7.68 4.46 -6.53
C ILE A 41 8.49 4.87 -5.31
N GLU A 42 9.00 6.10 -5.31
CA GLU A 42 9.76 6.62 -4.17
C GLU A 42 8.82 6.95 -3.00
N ALA A 43 9.21 6.52 -1.80
CA ALA A 43 8.56 6.85 -0.55
C ALA A 43 9.61 7.32 0.47
N ALA A 44 9.25 8.28 1.32
CA ALA A 44 10.11 8.68 2.43
C ALA A 44 10.05 7.63 3.56
N ASP A 45 11.12 7.55 4.35
CA ASP A 45 11.25 6.61 5.47
C ASP A 45 10.38 7.02 6.67
N TYR A 46 9.09 6.67 6.59
CA TYR A 46 8.09 6.85 7.63
C TYR A 46 7.34 5.54 7.91
N PRO A 47 6.75 5.38 9.12
CA PRO A 47 6.01 4.16 9.47
C PRO A 47 4.91 3.82 8.47
N GLY A 48 5.04 2.66 7.81
CA GLY A 48 4.07 2.16 6.83
C GLY A 48 4.26 2.69 5.39
N PHE A 49 5.31 3.48 5.13
CA PHE A 49 5.61 4.05 3.80
C PHE A 49 4.39 4.77 3.21
N ILE A 50 3.96 4.45 1.99
CA ILE A 50 2.72 5.00 1.42
C ILE A 50 1.59 3.98 1.58
N ALA A 51 1.78 2.76 1.08
CA ALA A 51 0.73 1.75 1.00
C ALA A 51 0.12 1.40 2.37
N ASN A 52 0.96 0.95 3.32
CA ASN A 52 0.46 0.53 4.63
C ASN A 52 0.01 1.73 5.48
N ARG A 53 0.62 2.91 5.27
CA ARG A 53 0.22 4.14 5.95
C ARG A 53 -1.21 4.57 5.61
N ILE A 54 -1.68 4.28 4.40
CA ILE A 54 -3.06 4.58 3.95
C ILE A 54 -4.00 3.40 4.26
N LEU A 55 -3.55 2.17 4.01
CA LEU A 55 -4.37 0.97 4.20
C LEU A 55 -4.80 0.79 5.67
N MET A 56 -3.87 0.95 6.61
CA MET A 56 -4.17 0.67 8.02
C MET A 56 -5.25 1.59 8.60
N PRO A 57 -5.24 2.92 8.37
CA PRO A 57 -6.35 3.78 8.76
C PRO A 57 -7.69 3.40 8.13
N MET A 58 -7.73 2.98 6.86
CA MET A 58 -8.97 2.51 6.22
C MET A 58 -9.54 1.27 6.94
N ILE A 59 -8.69 0.29 7.27
CA ILE A 59 -9.10 -0.91 8.02
C ILE A 59 -9.57 -0.54 9.43
N ASN A 60 -8.83 0.32 10.12
CA ASN A 60 -9.19 0.76 11.46
C ASN A 60 -10.52 1.51 11.48
N GLU A 61 -10.78 2.35 10.48
CA GLU A 61 -12.05 3.08 10.35
C GLU A 61 -13.21 2.12 10.14
N ALA A 62 -13.04 1.07 9.33
CA ALA A 62 -14.06 0.03 9.19
C ALA A 62 -14.34 -0.69 10.50
N ILE A 63 -13.29 -0.98 11.30
CA ILE A 63 -13.42 -1.58 12.63
C ILE A 63 -14.20 -0.65 13.57
N PHE A 64 -13.91 0.66 13.56
CA PHE A 64 -14.65 1.63 14.38
C PHE A 64 -16.11 1.73 13.95
N ALA A 65 -16.40 1.76 12.65
CA ALA A 65 -17.77 1.77 12.13
C ALA A 65 -18.57 0.54 12.59
N VAL A 66 -17.94 -0.65 12.65
CA VAL A 66 -18.58 -1.86 13.22
C VAL A 66 -18.81 -1.67 14.73
N MET A 67 -17.79 -1.22 15.47
CA MET A 67 -17.86 -1.05 16.92
C MET A 67 -18.95 -0.05 17.34
N GLU A 68 -19.13 1.02 16.58
CA GLU A 68 -20.12 2.07 16.82
C GLU A 68 -21.53 1.70 16.32
N GLY A 69 -21.67 0.57 15.63
CA GLY A 69 -22.96 0.09 15.10
C GLY A 69 -23.44 0.80 13.84
N VAL A 70 -22.54 1.45 13.09
CA VAL A 70 -22.85 2.11 11.80
C VAL A 70 -23.33 1.09 10.77
N GLY A 71 -22.77 -0.12 10.78
CA GLY A 71 -23.17 -1.23 9.93
C GLY A 71 -22.51 -2.53 10.34
N THR A 72 -23.00 -3.66 9.82
CA THR A 72 -22.31 -4.94 9.98
C THR A 72 -21.04 -4.97 9.12
N ALA A 73 -20.11 -5.87 9.45
CA ALA A 73 -18.89 -6.05 8.66
C ALA A 73 -19.22 -6.32 7.18
N GLU A 74 -20.23 -7.16 6.90
CA GLU A 74 -20.65 -7.51 5.53
C GLU A 74 -21.24 -6.31 4.77
N ALA A 75 -21.98 -5.45 5.46
CA ALA A 75 -22.55 -4.24 4.86
C ALA A 75 -21.44 -3.25 4.47
N ILE A 76 -20.47 -3.03 5.36
CA ILE A 76 -19.31 -2.16 5.11
C ILE A 76 -18.49 -2.72 3.94
N ASP A 77 -18.21 -4.02 3.95
CA ASP A 77 -17.54 -4.72 2.85
C ASP A 77 -18.24 -4.49 1.50
N THR A 78 -19.56 -4.62 1.49
CA THR A 78 -20.37 -4.49 0.28
C THR A 78 -20.33 -3.06 -0.26
N VAL A 79 -20.40 -2.06 0.61
CA VAL A 79 -20.27 -0.65 0.22
C VAL A 79 -18.87 -0.37 -0.33
N MET A 80 -17.81 -0.87 0.31
CA MET A 80 -16.44 -0.62 -0.15
C MET A 80 -16.13 -1.31 -1.48
N LYS A 81 -16.67 -2.52 -1.70
CA LYS A 81 -16.51 -3.24 -2.96
C LYS A 81 -17.34 -2.65 -4.10
N LEU A 82 -18.64 -2.47 -3.89
CA LEU A 82 -19.56 -2.09 -4.97
C LEU A 82 -19.72 -0.57 -5.12
N GLY A 83 -19.65 0.18 -4.02
CA GLY A 83 -19.80 1.63 -4.00
C GLY A 83 -18.48 2.38 -4.23
N MET A 84 -17.41 1.95 -3.57
CA MET A 84 -16.08 2.60 -3.65
C MET A 84 -15.13 1.87 -4.61
N ASN A 85 -15.57 0.80 -5.25
CA ASN A 85 -14.84 0.04 -6.27
C ASN A 85 -13.50 -0.54 -5.79
N HIS A 86 -13.41 -0.90 -4.51
CA HIS A 86 -12.28 -1.68 -4.01
C HIS A 86 -12.41 -3.14 -4.44
N PRO A 87 -11.31 -3.82 -4.82
CA PRO A 87 -11.35 -5.25 -5.17
C PRO A 87 -11.65 -6.15 -3.96
N MET A 88 -11.43 -5.65 -2.74
CA MET A 88 -11.68 -6.31 -1.47
C MET A 88 -12.13 -5.26 -0.45
N GLY A 89 -13.02 -5.64 0.47
CA GLY A 89 -13.38 -4.77 1.58
C GLY A 89 -12.21 -4.59 2.57
N PRO A 90 -12.32 -3.58 3.47
CA PRO A 90 -11.37 -3.33 4.55
C PRO A 90 -11.36 -4.42 5.63
#